data_AF-A0A8T2NFG3-F1
#
_entry.id   AF-A0A8T2NFG3-F1
#
_cell.length_a   1.000
_cell.length_b   1.000
_cell.length_c   1.000
_cell.angle_alpha   90.00
_cell.angle_beta   90.00
_cell.angle_gamma   90.00
#
_symmetry.space_group_name_H-M   'P 1'
#
loop_
_entity.id
_entity.type
_entity.pdbx_description
1 polymer ?
#
loop_
_entity_poly.entity_id
_entity_poly.type
_entity_poly.pdbx_seq_one_letter_code
_entity_poly.pdbx_strand_id
1 'polypeptide(L)'
;MESTLTGPPPSLSSAKVKTQEADTDDQQGTLTYEEFSVFYKMMSLRRDLFLLLMCFSEKKDHLTAEELGNFLRTEQKMANVTTEYCLDVIDKFEVSEENKKKCVMGIEECQSKPWL
;
A
#
# COMPACT_ATOMS: atom_id res chain seq x y z
N MET A 1 16.01 22.28 24.68
CA MET A 1 16.10 21.84 23.27
C MET A 1 16.43 20.36 23.32
N GLU A 2 15.48 19.56 22.82
CA GLU A 2 15.29 18.15 23.11
C GLU A 2 16.33 17.27 22.40
N SER A 3 16.82 16.25 23.11
CA SER A 3 17.74 15.21 22.65
C SER A 3 16.97 14.11 21.94
N THR A 4 17.28 13.80 20.68
CA THR A 4 16.71 12.63 19.99
C THR A 4 17.76 11.54 19.85
N LEU A 5 17.39 10.38 20.40
CA LEU A 5 18.19 9.18 20.59
C LEU A 5 18.55 8.51 19.26
N THR A 6 19.84 8.22 19.08
CA THR A 6 20.38 7.30 18.09
C THR A 6 20.26 5.87 18.60
N GLY A 7 19.54 5.01 17.87
CA GLY A 7 19.53 3.56 18.10
C GLY A 7 19.81 2.82 16.78
N PRO A 8 20.57 1.71 16.78
CA PRO A 8 20.91 1.02 15.53
C PRO A 8 19.68 0.29 14.95
N PRO A 9 19.54 0.23 13.62
CA PRO A 9 18.47 -0.53 12.98
C PRO A 9 18.66 -2.05 13.19
N PRO A 10 17.56 -2.83 13.27
CA PRO A 10 17.62 -4.27 13.50
C PRO A 10 18.27 -5.03 12.34
N SER A 11 19.07 -6.06 12.65
CA SER A 11 19.89 -6.81 11.69
C SER A 11 19.09 -7.76 10.79
N LEU A 12 19.35 -7.69 9.48
CA LEU A 12 18.76 -8.53 8.43
C LEU A 12 19.48 -9.89 8.31
N SER A 13 18.87 -10.98 8.77
CA SER A 13 19.33 -12.35 8.45
C SER A 13 18.64 -12.95 7.22
N SER A 14 17.52 -12.39 6.77
CA SER A 14 16.68 -12.97 5.69
C SER A 14 16.75 -12.24 4.35
N ALA A 15 17.41 -11.09 4.26
CA ALA A 15 17.45 -10.28 3.03
C ALA A 15 18.59 -10.60 2.06
N LYS A 16 19.50 -11.51 2.43
CA LYS A 16 20.71 -11.82 1.64
C LYS A 16 20.44 -12.39 0.24
N VAL A 17 19.27 -12.98 0.00
CA VAL A 17 19.01 -13.72 -1.25
C VAL A 17 18.55 -12.81 -2.39
N LYS A 18 17.98 -11.63 -2.11
CA LYS A 18 17.43 -10.74 -3.15
C LYS A 18 18.36 -9.59 -3.57
N THR A 19 19.50 -9.44 -2.90
CA THR A 19 20.44 -8.32 -3.14
C THR A 19 21.20 -8.47 -4.46
N GLN A 20 21.40 -9.69 -4.97
CA GLN A 20 22.34 -9.95 -6.06
C GLN A 20 21.81 -9.58 -7.46
N GLU A 21 20.51 -9.36 -7.63
CA GLU A 21 19.93 -8.98 -8.94
C GLU A 21 19.85 -7.45 -9.15
N ALA A 22 20.11 -6.64 -8.13
CA ALA A 22 20.05 -5.17 -8.18
C ALA A 22 21.41 -4.49 -8.04
N ASP A 23 22.51 -5.27 -7.98
CA ASP A 23 23.85 -4.77 -7.68
C ASP A 23 24.49 -4.06 -8.90
N THR A 24 24.35 -2.73 -8.94
CA THR A 24 25.21 -1.83 -9.73
C THR A 24 25.54 -0.55 -8.95
N ASP A 25 26.22 -0.65 -7.81
CA ASP A 25 27.24 0.33 -7.34
C ASP A 25 27.90 -0.14 -6.03
N ASP A 26 29.14 0.28 -5.79
CA ASP A 26 30.07 -0.12 -4.73
C ASP A 26 29.72 0.38 -3.30
N GLN A 27 28.45 0.69 -3.01
CA GLN A 27 27.96 1.09 -1.68
C GLN A 27 27.09 0.00 -1.04
N GLN A 28 27.71 -1.17 -0.80
CA GLN A 28 27.07 -2.33 -0.21
C GLN A 28 26.35 -2.01 1.12
N GLY A 29 25.01 -2.07 1.09
CA GLY A 29 24.19 -2.26 2.29
C GLY A 29 23.11 -1.22 2.61
N THR A 30 22.99 -0.13 1.84
CA THR A 30 21.97 0.91 2.07
C THR A 30 21.30 1.35 0.78
N LEU A 31 19.97 1.22 0.72
CA LEU A 31 19.14 1.76 -0.36
C LEU A 31 19.03 3.28 -0.20
N THR A 32 19.17 4.03 -1.29
CA THR A 32 18.75 5.44 -1.32
C THR A 32 17.24 5.55 -1.09
N TYR A 33 16.72 6.75 -0.78
CA TYR A 33 15.28 6.95 -0.56
C TYR A 33 14.44 6.55 -1.79
N GLU A 34 14.93 6.84 -2.99
CA GLU A 34 14.26 6.49 -4.24
C GLU A 34 14.28 4.98 -4.49
N GLU A 35 15.43 4.32 -4.26
CA GLU A 35 15.53 2.87 -4.34
C GLU A 35 14.69 2.18 -3.26
N PHE A 36 14.65 2.71 -2.03
CA PHE A 36 13.79 2.21 -0.96
C PHE A 36 12.31 2.37 -1.30
N SER A 37 11.89 3.50 -1.86
CA SER A 37 10.51 3.73 -2.30
C SER A 37 10.12 2.75 -3.41
N VAL A 38 10.99 2.52 -4.39
CA VAL A 38 10.78 1.56 -5.47
C VAL A 38 10.78 0.12 -4.94
N PHE A 39 11.68 -0.23 -4.02
CA PHE A 39 11.78 -1.57 -3.44
C PHE A 39 10.60 -1.86 -2.50
N TYR A 40 10.19 -0.89 -1.70
CA TYR A 40 8.98 -0.94 -0.88
C TYR A 40 7.75 -1.03 -1.76
N LYS A 41 7.68 -0.28 -2.86
CA LYS A 41 6.62 -0.40 -3.88
C LYS A 41 6.65 -1.76 -4.54
N MET A 42 7.81 -2.35 -4.86
CA MET A 42 7.92 -3.71 -5.41
C MET A 42 7.55 -4.81 -4.40
N MET A 43 7.84 -4.62 -3.11
CA MET A 43 7.41 -5.51 -2.03
C MET A 43 5.92 -5.33 -1.67
N SER A 44 5.38 -4.12 -1.89
CA SER A 44 3.97 -3.73 -1.63
C SER A 44 3.07 -3.86 -2.87
N LEU A 45 3.63 -4.00 -4.07
CA LEU A 45 3.00 -4.47 -5.31
C LEU A 45 2.79 -5.98 -5.21
N ARG A 46 2.11 -6.40 -4.15
CA ARG A 46 1.70 -7.77 -3.96
C ARG A 46 0.68 -8.04 -5.06
N ARG A 47 1.12 -8.67 -6.15
CA ARG A 47 0.26 -9.10 -7.27
C ARG A 47 -1.02 -9.75 -6.78
N ASP A 48 -0.93 -10.49 -5.69
CA ASP A 48 -2.08 -11.14 -5.04
C ASP A 48 -3.08 -10.14 -4.47
N LEU A 49 -2.61 -9.05 -3.83
CA LEU A 49 -3.49 -7.97 -3.36
C LEU A 49 -4.12 -7.21 -4.53
N PHE A 50 -3.35 -6.91 -5.58
CA PHE A 50 -3.92 -6.30 -6.79
C PHE A 50 -5.00 -7.18 -7.41
N LEU A 51 -4.72 -8.47 -7.60
CA LEU A 51 -5.70 -9.42 -8.15
C LEU A 51 -6.91 -9.58 -7.23
N LEU A 52 -6.71 -9.56 -5.91
CA LEU A 52 -7.79 -9.59 -4.93
C LEU A 52 -8.69 -8.37 -5.07
N LEU A 53 -8.13 -7.16 -5.09
CA LEU A 53 -8.91 -5.93 -5.29
C LEU A 53 -9.63 -5.93 -6.64
N MET A 54 -8.97 -6.44 -7.70
CA MET A 54 -9.59 -6.64 -9.02
C MET A 54 -10.75 -7.65 -9.00
N CYS A 55 -10.70 -8.67 -8.15
CA CYS A 55 -11.81 -9.60 -7.95
C CYS A 55 -12.98 -8.92 -7.25
N PHE A 56 -12.72 -8.08 -6.24
CA PHE A 56 -13.75 -7.32 -5.52
C PHE A 56 -14.36 -6.18 -6.34
N SER A 57 -13.63 -5.65 -7.33
CA SER A 57 -14.10 -4.59 -8.23
C SER A 57 -14.76 -5.11 -9.51
N GLU A 58 -15.05 -6.40 -9.62
CA GLU A 58 -15.56 -7.01 -10.86
C GLU A 58 -14.69 -6.70 -12.10
N LYS A 59 -13.36 -6.67 -11.91
CA LYS A 59 -12.34 -6.34 -12.91
C LYS A 59 -12.30 -4.87 -13.35
N LYS A 60 -12.93 -3.96 -12.60
CA LYS A 60 -12.72 -2.50 -12.76
C LYS A 60 -11.42 -2.09 -12.11
N ASP A 61 -10.88 -0.96 -12.53
CA ASP A 61 -9.67 -0.32 -11.98
C ASP A 61 -9.93 0.50 -10.70
N HIS A 62 -11.16 0.47 -10.17
CA HIS A 62 -11.58 1.20 -8.99
C HIS A 62 -12.57 0.39 -8.15
N LEU A 63 -12.64 0.71 -6.86
CA LEU A 63 -13.63 0.20 -5.93
C LEU A 63 -14.66 1.29 -5.62
N THR A 64 -15.93 0.94 -5.68
CA THR A 64 -17.00 1.73 -5.06
C THR A 64 -16.97 1.59 -3.53
N ALA A 65 -17.65 2.48 -2.81
CA ALA A 65 -17.77 2.39 -1.35
C ALA A 65 -18.34 1.05 -0.87
N GLU A 66 -19.24 0.44 -1.63
CA GLU A 66 -19.80 -0.87 -1.32
C GLU A 66 -18.77 -2.00 -1.49
N GLU A 67 -18.07 -2.03 -2.62
CA GLU A 67 -17.01 -3.02 -2.90
C GLU A 67 -15.86 -2.91 -1.90
N LEU A 68 -15.46 -1.68 -1.55
CA LEU A 68 -14.50 -1.42 -0.47
C LEU A 68 -15.00 -1.95 0.87
N GLY A 69 -16.28 -1.72 1.19
CA GLY A 69 -16.87 -2.24 2.42
C GLY A 69 -16.88 -3.76 2.48
N ASN A 70 -17.15 -4.41 1.35
CA ASN A 70 -17.12 -5.87 1.24
C ASN A 70 -15.71 -6.43 1.40
N PHE A 71 -14.71 -5.78 0.81
CA PHE A 71 -13.30 -6.11 1.00
C PHE A 71 -12.90 -6.00 2.48
N LEU A 72 -13.20 -4.89 3.14
CA LEU A 72 -12.85 -4.68 4.55
C LEU A 72 -13.54 -5.69 5.49
N ARG A 73 -14.80 -6.04 5.24
CA ARG A 73 -15.51 -7.07 6.01
C ARG A 73 -14.93 -8.46 5.79
N THR A 74 -14.63 -8.81 4.54
CA THR A 74 -14.31 -10.19 4.17
C THR A 74 -12.83 -10.50 4.34
N GLU A 75 -11.96 -9.63 3.84
CA GLU A 75 -10.51 -9.85 3.81
C GLU A 75 -9.83 -9.30 5.07
N GLN A 76 -10.25 -8.12 5.55
CA GLN A 76 -9.70 -7.52 6.78
C GLN A 76 -10.45 -7.92 8.06
N LYS A 77 -11.53 -8.70 7.94
CA LYS A 77 -12.35 -9.20 9.06
C LYS A 77 -12.95 -8.10 9.95
N MET A 78 -13.23 -6.92 9.38
CA MET A 78 -13.85 -5.81 10.11
C MET A 78 -15.37 -5.94 10.12
N ALA A 79 -15.98 -6.33 11.25
CA ALA A 79 -17.42 -6.61 11.32
C ALA A 79 -18.33 -5.38 11.19
N ASN A 80 -17.86 -4.19 11.59
CA ASN A 80 -18.68 -2.98 11.76
C ASN A 80 -18.41 -1.90 10.70
N VAL A 81 -18.07 -2.30 9.48
CA VAL A 81 -17.83 -1.34 8.38
C VAL A 81 -19.15 -0.80 7.88
N THR A 82 -19.38 0.51 8.06
CA THR A 82 -20.53 1.24 7.52
C THR A 82 -20.20 1.89 6.18
N THR A 83 -21.23 2.29 5.44
CA THR A 83 -21.06 3.01 4.18
C THR A 83 -20.36 4.36 4.39
N GLU A 84 -20.71 5.07 5.46
CA GLU A 84 -20.10 6.35 5.85
C GLU A 84 -18.61 6.18 6.09
N TYR A 85 -18.20 5.11 6.79
CA TYR A 85 -16.78 4.81 6.99
C TYR A 85 -16.04 4.60 5.67
N CYS A 86 -16.64 3.88 4.71
CA CYS A 86 -16.04 3.70 3.39
C CYS A 86 -15.90 5.02 2.63
N LEU A 87 -16.89 5.91 2.72
CA LEU A 87 -16.84 7.23 2.09
C LEU A 87 -15.76 8.11 2.73
N ASP A 88 -15.62 8.10 4.05
CA ASP A 88 -14.55 8.82 4.76
C ASP A 88 -13.16 8.31 4.35
N VAL A 89 -13.02 6.99 4.18
CA VAL A 89 -11.79 6.36 3.68
C VAL A 89 -11.50 6.83 2.25
N ILE A 90 -12.50 6.87 1.37
CA ILE A 90 -12.32 7.34 -0.01
C ILE A 90 -11.91 8.81 -0.03
N ASP A 91 -12.62 9.69 0.67
CA ASP A 91 -12.33 11.13 0.70
C ASP A 91 -10.93 11.42 1.24
N LYS A 92 -10.51 10.68 2.27
CA LYS A 92 -9.20 10.85 2.91
C LYS A 92 -8.04 10.31 2.08
N PHE A 93 -8.23 9.22 1.36
CA PHE A 93 -7.11 8.47 0.77
C PHE A 93 -7.02 8.56 -0.75
N GLU A 94 -8.11 8.79 -1.45
CA GLU A 94 -8.09 9.02 -2.90
C GLU A 94 -7.43 10.37 -3.20
N VAL A 95 -6.55 10.44 -4.19
CA VAL A 95 -5.90 11.71 -4.59
C VAL A 95 -6.65 12.36 -5.74
N SER A 96 -7.22 11.55 -6.64
CA SER A 96 -8.02 12.04 -7.76
C SER A 96 -9.33 12.69 -7.29
N GLU A 97 -9.43 14.01 -7.51
CA GLU A 97 -10.66 14.78 -7.25
C GLU A 97 -11.85 14.30 -8.10
N GLU A 98 -11.60 13.70 -9.25
CA GLU A 98 -12.64 13.06 -10.07
C GLU A 98 -13.21 11.82 -9.38
N ASN A 99 -12.33 10.98 -8.82
CA ASN A 99 -12.71 9.76 -8.13
C ASN A 99 -13.41 10.05 -6.80
N LYS A 100 -12.97 11.07 -6.06
CA LYS A 100 -13.69 11.56 -4.88
C LYS A 100 -15.13 11.97 -5.19
N LYS A 101 -15.35 12.75 -6.26
CA LYS A 101 -16.70 13.15 -6.70
C LYS A 101 -17.58 11.97 -7.09
N LYS A 102 -16.96 10.91 -7.61
CA LYS A 102 -17.64 9.65 -7.97
C LYS A 102 -17.78 8.69 -6.78
N CYS A 103 -17.22 9.02 -5.62
CA CYS A 103 -17.16 8.15 -4.44
C CYS A 103 -16.53 6.78 -4.75
N VAL A 104 -15.41 6.78 -5.48
CA VAL A 104 -14.63 5.57 -5.81
C VAL A 104 -13.18 5.72 -5.40
N MET A 105 -12.52 4.59 -5.13
CA MET A 105 -11.09 4.49 -4.82
C MET A 105 -10.34 3.79 -5.96
N GLY A 106 -9.30 4.42 -6.49
CA GLY A 106 -8.45 3.84 -7.53
C GLY A 106 -7.60 2.68 -7.01
N ILE A 107 -7.59 1.55 -7.72
CA ILE A 107 -6.78 0.37 -7.35
C ILE A 107 -5.29 0.60 -7.62
N GLU A 108 -4.95 1.46 -8.57
CA GLU A 108 -3.56 1.88 -8.81
C GLU A 108 -3.03 2.84 -7.72
N GLU A 109 -3.87 3.71 -7.16
CA GLU A 109 -3.49 4.69 -6.13
C GLU A 109 -3.41 4.08 -4.72
N CYS A 110 -4.15 2.99 -4.47
CA CYS A 110 -4.09 2.21 -3.23
C CYS A 110 -2.67 1.65 -2.95
N GLN A 111 -1.84 1.53 -3.99
CA GLN A 111 -0.52 0.88 -3.96
C GLN A 111 0.61 1.72 -3.32
N SER A 112 0.32 2.96 -2.91
CA SER A 112 1.29 3.83 -2.22
C SER A 112 1.00 4.03 -0.74
N LYS A 113 -0.07 3.43 -0.19
CA LYS A 113 -0.51 3.68 1.18
C LYS A 113 0.00 2.54 2.07
N PRO A 114 0.97 2.79 2.96
CA PRO A 114 1.63 1.74 3.76
C PRO A 114 0.75 1.05 4.82
N TRP A 115 -0.58 1.23 4.79
CA TRP A 115 -1.51 0.81 5.84
C TRP A 115 -2.72 -0.01 5.32
N LEU A 116 -2.70 -0.46 4.06
CA LEU A 116 -3.59 -1.49 3.52
C LEU A 116 -2.75 -2.69 3.08
#